data_AF-A0ABD0SYA8-F1
#
_entry.id   AF-A0ABD0SYA8-F1
#
_cell.length_a   1.000
_cell.length_b   1.000
_cell.length_c   1.000
_cell.angle_alpha   90.00
_cell.angle_beta   90.00
_cell.angle_gamma   90.00
#
_symmetry.space_group_name_H-M   'P 1'
#
loop_
_entity.id
_entity.type
_entity.pdbx_description
1 polymer ?
#
loop_
_entity_poly.entity_id
_entity_poly.type
_entity_poly.pdbx_seq_one_letter_code
_entity_poly.pdbx_strand_id
1 'polypeptide(L)'
;MSNLKNIEDVDLYAILDVQITATESEIKKAYRKKALQCHPDKNPDDPKAAETFHELSRALEILTDASARAAYDRVLRAKAAAKLRHQELDSKRQKLKEDLERREREAASSQGTVRLTDEQKLAAEIERLQKEGSRLLQEEQQKVKEEIQRKMGILSEPVWDSSLNRIKIKWKVDKNDEGNGGYDEALLRRFLKKYGNITALIMSPKKKGSALVEFSTKEASEMAVELEKGTVNTAFCV
;
A
#
# COMPACT_ATOMS: atom_id res chain seq x y z
N MET A 1 -3.97 32.80 38.41
CA MET A 1 -5.43 32.86 38.66
C MET A 1 -5.76 31.73 39.62
N SER A 2 -6.29 32.06 40.78
CA SER A 2 -6.59 31.15 41.90
C SER A 2 -7.49 29.99 41.46
N ASN A 3 -7.00 28.77 41.65
CA ASN A 3 -7.72 27.53 41.41
C ASN A 3 -8.79 27.37 42.50
N LEU A 4 -9.97 28.00 42.34
CA LEU A 4 -11.10 27.76 43.23
C LEU A 4 -11.69 26.39 42.87
N LYS A 5 -11.29 25.35 43.62
CA LYS A 5 -12.01 24.06 43.63
C LYS A 5 -13.48 24.32 43.96
N ASN A 6 -14.39 23.86 43.12
CA ASN A 6 -15.82 23.94 43.40
C ASN A 6 -16.12 23.18 44.70
N ILE A 7 -16.79 23.87 45.63
CA ILE A 7 -17.20 23.33 46.93
C ILE A 7 -18.03 22.04 46.80
N GLU A 8 -18.73 21.88 45.69
CA GLU A 8 -19.55 20.70 45.40
C GLU A 8 -18.74 19.42 45.16
N ASP A 9 -17.47 19.53 44.77
CA ASP A 9 -16.60 18.40 44.43
C ASP A 9 -15.61 18.06 45.55
N VAL A 10 -15.59 18.87 46.61
CA VAL A 10 -14.67 18.71 47.74
C VAL A 10 -15.45 18.24 48.97
N ASP A 11 -14.90 17.25 49.67
CA ASP A 11 -15.47 16.75 50.93
C ASP A 11 -15.09 17.67 52.10
N LEU A 12 -16.01 18.55 52.50
CA LEU A 12 -15.81 19.53 53.57
C LEU A 12 -15.65 18.87 54.94
N TYR A 13 -16.32 17.73 55.16
CA TYR A 13 -16.23 16.97 56.40
C TYR A 13 -14.86 16.28 56.49
N ALA A 14 -14.35 15.73 55.38
CA ALA A 14 -13.00 15.17 55.31
C ALA A 14 -11.91 16.23 55.49
N ILE A 15 -12.08 17.45 54.96
CA ILE A 15 -11.13 18.56 55.18
C ILE A 15 -10.97 18.86 56.67
N LEU A 16 -12.06 18.82 57.44
CA LEU A 16 -12.04 19.06 58.88
C LEU A 16 -11.76 17.79 59.70
N ASP A 17 -11.69 16.62 59.05
CA ASP A 17 -11.56 15.29 59.68
C ASP A 17 -12.63 15.04 60.74
N VAL A 18 -13.88 15.29 60.34
CA VAL A 18 -15.07 15.09 61.16
C VAL A 18 -16.07 14.22 60.41
N GLN A 19 -16.95 13.56 61.16
CA GLN A 19 -18.04 12.80 60.56
C GLN A 19 -19.15 13.72 60.06
N ILE A 20 -19.93 13.27 59.06
CA ILE A 20 -21.10 14.02 58.56
C ILE A 20 -22.14 14.30 59.65
N THR A 21 -22.17 13.46 60.70
CA THR A 21 -23.03 13.58 61.87
C THR A 21 -22.49 14.53 62.95
N ALA A 22 -21.31 15.14 62.74
CA ALA A 22 -20.68 16.01 63.72
C ALA A 22 -21.53 17.24 64.03
N THR A 23 -21.61 17.57 65.31
CA THR A 23 -22.26 18.79 65.80
C THR A 23 -21.44 20.03 65.46
N GLU A 24 -22.08 21.19 65.44
CA GLU A 24 -21.40 22.46 65.17
C GLU A 24 -20.24 22.74 66.15
N SER A 25 -20.38 22.31 67.41
CA SER A 25 -19.34 22.46 68.43
C SER A 25 -18.11 21.59 68.14
N GLU A 26 -18.32 20.36 67.64
CA GLU A 26 -17.25 19.45 67.19
C GLU A 26 -16.54 19.99 65.95
N ILE A 27 -17.29 20.52 64.98
CA ILE A 27 -16.76 21.16 63.78
C ILE A 27 -15.87 22.35 64.15
N LYS A 28 -16.34 23.25 65.02
CA LYS A 28 -15.56 24.40 65.51
C LYS A 28 -14.31 23.95 66.28
N LYS A 29 -14.38 22.86 67.05
CA LYS A 29 -13.23 22.31 67.79
C LYS A 29 -12.19 21.70 66.83
N ALA A 30 -12.62 20.94 65.84
CA ALA A 30 -11.76 20.35 64.83
C ALA A 30 -11.05 21.42 63.98
N TYR A 31 -11.80 22.46 63.57
CA TYR A 31 -11.22 23.63 62.89
C TYR A 31 -10.11 24.28 63.70
N ARG A 32 -10.34 24.60 64.99
CA ARG A 32 -9.31 25.20 65.84
C ARG A 32 -8.04 24.35 65.92
N LYS A 33 -8.19 23.03 66.04
CA LYS A 33 -7.06 22.09 66.09
C LYS A 33 -6.26 22.09 64.78
N LYS A 34 -6.94 22.02 63.62
CA LYS A 34 -6.29 22.02 62.31
C LYS A 34 -5.72 23.39 61.91
N ALA A 35 -6.43 24.47 62.21
CA ALA A 35 -5.97 25.83 61.96
C ALA A 35 -4.67 26.16 62.69
N LEU A 36 -4.48 25.66 63.92
CA LEU A 36 -3.22 25.80 64.66
C LEU A 36 -2.07 25.01 64.02
N GLN A 37 -2.36 23.87 63.41
CA GLN A 37 -1.37 23.03 62.74
C GLN A 37 -0.95 23.61 61.39
N CYS A 38 -1.90 24.12 60.62
CA CYS A 38 -1.70 24.65 59.27
C CYS A 38 -1.56 26.19 59.24
N HIS A 39 -1.27 26.84 60.38
CA HIS A 39 -1.20 28.30 60.43
C HIS A 39 0.00 28.81 59.61
N PRO A 40 -0.17 29.79 58.70
CA PRO A 40 0.91 30.27 57.83
C PRO A 40 2.06 30.91 58.61
N ASP A 41 1.78 31.57 59.74
CA ASP A 41 2.81 32.16 60.63
C ASP A 41 3.69 31.09 61.32
N LYS A 42 3.14 29.89 61.59
CA LYS A 42 3.89 28.79 62.21
C LYS A 42 4.60 27.91 61.18
N ASN A 43 4.16 27.97 59.92
CA ASN A 43 4.72 27.19 58.81
C ASN A 43 5.09 28.12 57.64
N PRO A 44 6.01 29.08 57.83
CA PRO A 44 6.40 30.01 56.77
C PRO A 44 7.07 29.32 55.58
N ASP A 45 7.62 28.13 55.78
CA ASP A 45 8.32 27.35 54.75
C ASP A 45 7.40 26.48 53.88
N ASP A 46 6.12 26.32 54.26
CA ASP A 46 5.16 25.50 53.51
C ASP A 46 4.18 26.38 52.70
N PRO A 47 4.35 26.49 51.37
CA PRO A 47 3.42 27.26 50.54
C PRO A 47 2.00 26.67 50.49
N LYS A 48 1.81 25.40 50.88
CA LYS A 48 0.49 24.76 50.97
C LYS A 48 -0.23 25.06 52.28
N ALA A 49 0.46 25.56 53.31
CA ALA A 49 -0.17 25.95 54.56
C ALA A 49 -1.23 27.03 54.34
N ALA A 50 -0.95 28.00 53.46
CA ALA A 50 -1.91 29.05 53.12
C ALA A 50 -3.14 28.52 52.37
N GLU A 51 -2.96 27.61 51.41
CA GLU A 51 -4.06 27.00 50.63
C GLU A 51 -4.94 26.14 51.53
N THR A 52 -4.34 25.26 52.34
CA THR A 52 -5.04 24.38 53.27
C THR A 52 -5.77 25.17 54.36
N PHE A 53 -5.17 26.24 54.89
CA PHE A 53 -5.84 27.14 55.82
C PHE A 53 -7.08 27.79 55.20
N HIS A 54 -6.98 28.25 53.95
CA HIS A 54 -8.12 28.82 53.24
C HIS A 54 -9.22 27.78 52.98
N GLU A 55 -8.87 26.53 52.63
CA GLU A 55 -9.82 25.42 52.53
C GLU A 55 -10.51 25.11 53.86
N LEU A 56 -9.77 25.11 54.97
CA LEU A 56 -10.32 24.91 56.31
C LEU A 56 -11.30 26.02 56.69
N SER A 57 -10.98 27.29 56.38
CA SER A 57 -11.87 28.42 56.66
C SER A 57 -13.16 28.33 55.85
N ARG A 58 -13.09 27.98 54.56
CA ARG A 58 -14.28 27.77 53.72
C ARG A 58 -15.14 26.61 54.22
N ALA A 59 -14.51 25.49 54.60
CA ALA A 59 -15.22 24.35 55.17
C ALA A 59 -15.96 24.74 56.47
N LEU A 60 -15.31 25.52 57.34
CA LEU A 60 -15.96 26.03 58.55
C LEU A 60 -17.16 26.92 58.23
N GLU A 61 -17.02 27.87 57.31
CA GLU A 61 -18.08 28.81 56.93
C GLU A 61 -19.34 28.07 56.49
N ILE A 62 -19.19 27.08 55.60
CA ILE A 62 -20.32 26.31 55.05
C ILE A 62 -20.92 25.36 56.10
N LEU A 63 -20.08 24.69 56.90
CA LEU A 63 -20.56 23.71 57.87
C LEU A 63 -21.11 24.35 59.16
N THR A 64 -20.86 25.65 59.39
CA THR A 64 -21.44 26.39 60.52
C THR A 64 -22.73 27.12 60.15
N ASP A 65 -22.93 27.52 58.89
CA ASP A 65 -24.23 28.01 58.43
C ASP A 65 -25.22 26.85 58.23
N ALA A 66 -26.33 26.89 58.95
CA ALA A 66 -27.34 25.83 58.91
C ALA A 66 -27.96 25.66 57.51
N SER A 67 -28.13 26.76 56.75
CA SER A 67 -28.72 26.73 55.42
C SER A 67 -27.75 26.15 54.39
N ALA A 68 -26.51 26.64 54.37
CA ALA A 68 -25.43 26.15 53.51
C ALA A 68 -25.10 24.69 53.79
N ARG A 69 -25.02 24.28 55.07
CA ARG A 69 -24.82 22.88 55.45
C ARG A 69 -25.95 21.98 54.93
N ALA A 70 -27.20 22.40 55.08
CA ALA A 70 -28.34 21.63 54.59
C ALA A 70 -28.35 21.49 53.06
N ALA A 71 -27.95 22.53 52.33
CA ALA A 71 -27.80 22.49 50.88
C ALA A 71 -26.67 21.54 50.46
N TYR A 72 -25.51 21.63 51.11
CA TYR A 72 -24.37 20.75 50.87
C TYR A 72 -24.71 19.28 51.14
N ASP A 73 -25.33 18.99 52.28
CA ASP A 73 -25.77 17.64 52.66
C ASP A 73 -26.79 17.07 51.66
N ARG A 74 -27.68 17.92 51.11
CA ARG A 74 -28.63 17.51 50.06
C ARG A 74 -27.91 17.08 48.79
N VAL A 75 -26.89 17.83 48.36
CA VAL A 75 -26.09 17.48 47.17
C VAL A 75 -25.34 16.17 47.40
N LEU A 76 -24.71 16.00 48.57
CA LEU A 76 -24.02 14.76 48.92
C LEU A 76 -24.95 13.54 48.88
N ARG A 77 -26.15 13.65 49.47
CA ARG A 77 -27.15 12.58 49.43
C ARG A 77 -27.63 12.28 48.01
N ALA A 78 -27.83 13.30 47.19
CA ALA A 78 -28.23 13.13 45.79
C ALA A 78 -27.14 12.41 44.98
N LYS A 79 -25.86 12.78 45.14
CA LYS A 79 -24.71 12.11 44.51
C LYS A 79 -24.64 10.64 44.94
N ALA A 80 -24.80 10.35 46.23
CA ALA A 80 -24.80 8.98 46.75
C ALA A 80 -25.96 8.14 46.19
N ALA A 81 -27.17 8.71 46.14
CA ALA A 81 -28.34 8.06 45.57
C ALA A 81 -28.18 7.80 44.06
N ALA A 82 -27.62 8.75 43.31
CA ALA A 82 -27.33 8.58 41.89
C ALA A 82 -26.33 7.44 41.64
N LYS A 83 -25.26 7.38 42.44
CA LYS A 83 -24.27 6.29 42.39
C LYS A 83 -24.90 4.93 42.64
N LEU A 84 -25.78 4.83 43.64
CA LEU A 84 -26.48 3.59 43.96
C LEU A 84 -27.41 3.14 42.81
N ARG A 85 -28.17 4.08 42.23
CA ARG A 85 -29.03 3.81 41.07
C ARG A 85 -28.23 3.30 39.87
N HIS A 86 -27.08 3.91 39.60
CA HIS A 86 -26.22 3.49 38.49
C HIS A 86 -25.71 2.05 38.72
N GLN A 87 -25.22 1.75 39.93
CA GLN A 87 -24.80 0.39 40.29
C GLN A 87 -25.92 -0.63 40.18
N GLU A 88 -27.14 -0.30 40.60
CA GLU A 88 -28.30 -1.18 40.47
C GLU A 88 -28.68 -1.41 39.00
N LEU A 89 -28.65 -0.36 38.17
CA LEU A 89 -28.90 -0.46 36.73
C LEU A 89 -27.84 -1.32 36.03
N ASP A 90 -26.57 -1.16 36.38
CA ASP A 90 -25.48 -1.96 35.82
C ASP A 90 -25.62 -3.43 36.21
N SER A 91 -25.98 -3.71 37.47
CA SER A 91 -26.26 -5.07 37.96
C SER A 91 -27.43 -5.71 37.20
N LYS A 92 -28.50 -4.94 36.96
CA LYS A 92 -29.67 -5.38 36.18
C LYS A 92 -29.31 -5.63 34.71
N ARG A 93 -28.54 -4.73 34.09
CA ARG A 93 -28.05 -4.87 32.70
C ARG A 93 -27.20 -6.10 32.54
N GLN A 94 -26.29 -6.35 33.48
CA GLN A 94 -25.45 -7.56 33.48
C GLN A 94 -26.31 -8.83 33.57
N LYS A 95 -27.25 -8.88 34.51
CA LYS A 95 -28.15 -10.04 34.65
C LYS A 95 -29.01 -10.28 33.42
N LEU A 96 -29.50 -9.20 32.79
CA LEU A 96 -30.26 -9.29 31.54
C LEU A 96 -29.39 -9.82 30.39
N LYS A 97 -28.15 -9.35 30.29
CA LYS A 97 -27.18 -9.83 29.30
C LYS A 97 -26.90 -11.32 29.48
N GLU A 98 -26.61 -11.75 30.70
CA GLU A 98 -26.35 -13.16 31.01
C GLU A 98 -27.56 -14.06 30.69
N ASP A 99 -28.78 -13.58 31.00
CA ASP A 99 -30.00 -14.30 30.66
C ASP A 99 -30.22 -14.41 29.14
N LEU A 100 -29.92 -13.34 28.39
CA LEU A 100 -30.00 -13.32 26.94
C LEU A 100 -28.96 -14.27 26.32
N GLU A 101 -27.71 -14.21 26.75
CA GLU A 101 -26.63 -15.10 26.29
C GLU A 101 -26.94 -16.58 26.59
N ARG A 102 -27.52 -16.87 27.75
CA ARG A 102 -27.98 -18.22 28.09
C ARG A 102 -29.04 -18.70 27.11
N ARG A 103 -30.07 -17.88 26.84
CA ARG A 103 -31.14 -18.22 25.89
C ARG A 103 -30.61 -18.41 24.48
N GLU A 104 -29.66 -17.58 24.04
CA GLU A 104 -29.00 -17.73 22.74
C GLU A 104 -28.20 -19.03 22.65
N ARG A 105 -27.47 -19.39 23.71
CA ARG A 105 -26.71 -20.65 23.77
C ARG A 105 -27.61 -21.87 23.75
N GLU A 106 -28.72 -21.83 24.48
CA GLU A 106 -29.73 -22.90 24.49
C GLU A 106 -30.45 -23.01 23.13
N ALA A 107 -30.80 -21.89 22.49
CA ALA A 107 -31.39 -21.88 21.16
C ALA A 107 -30.40 -22.39 20.09
N ALA A 108 -29.13 -22.03 20.20
CA ALA A 108 -28.07 -22.51 19.31
C ALA A 108 -27.79 -24.02 19.47
N SER A 109 -28.01 -24.60 20.66
CA SER A 109 -27.83 -26.04 20.88
C SER A 109 -29.05 -26.88 20.46
N SER A 110 -30.26 -26.31 20.55
CA SER A 110 -31.52 -27.01 20.28
C SER A 110 -31.95 -27.00 18.80
N GLN A 111 -31.51 -26.02 18.01
CA GLN A 111 -31.56 -26.10 16.55
C GLN A 111 -30.19 -26.55 16.04
N GLY A 112 -30.10 -27.77 15.49
CA GLY A 112 -28.91 -28.30 14.79
C GLY A 112 -28.59 -27.59 13.48
N THR A 113 -28.59 -26.25 13.48
CA THR A 113 -28.14 -25.41 12.38
C THR A 113 -26.97 -24.61 12.92
N VAL A 114 -25.76 -24.99 12.49
CA VAL A 114 -24.58 -24.14 12.64
C VAL A 114 -24.86 -22.87 11.83
N ARG A 115 -25.48 -21.86 12.46
CA ARG A 115 -25.61 -20.54 11.87
C ARG A 115 -24.21 -19.94 11.87
N LEU A 116 -23.56 -19.99 10.70
CA LEU A 116 -22.31 -19.28 10.45
C LEU A 116 -22.48 -17.85 10.96
N THR A 117 -21.51 -17.38 11.75
CA THR A 117 -21.49 -15.97 12.16
C THR A 117 -21.42 -15.10 10.91
N ASP A 118 -21.90 -13.86 10.99
CA ASP A 118 -21.86 -12.98 9.80
C ASP A 118 -20.42 -12.73 9.32
N GLU A 119 -19.45 -12.80 10.23
CA GLU A 119 -18.02 -12.79 9.93
C GLU A 119 -17.57 -14.02 9.12
N GLN A 120 -18.05 -15.22 9.46
CA GLN A 120 -17.77 -16.44 8.70
C GLN A 120 -18.43 -16.42 7.31
N LYS A 121 -19.65 -15.89 7.19
CA LYS A 121 -20.32 -15.71 5.89
C LYS A 121 -19.54 -14.72 5.01
N LEU A 122 -19.11 -13.60 5.59
CA LEU A 122 -18.33 -12.59 4.88
C LEU A 122 -16.99 -13.16 4.41
N ALA A 123 -16.29 -13.92 5.27
CA ALA A 123 -15.04 -14.58 4.90
C ALA A 123 -15.20 -15.55 3.73
N ALA A 124 -16.26 -16.38 3.75
CA ALA A 124 -16.56 -17.31 2.67
C ALA A 124 -16.87 -16.58 1.35
N GLU A 125 -17.59 -15.45 1.40
CA GLU A 125 -17.88 -14.66 0.21
C GLU A 125 -16.62 -13.96 -0.35
N ILE A 126 -15.75 -13.42 0.52
CA ILE A 126 -14.46 -12.83 0.12
C ILE A 126 -13.60 -13.88 -0.59
N GLU A 127 -13.49 -15.09 -0.04
CA GLU A 127 -12.72 -16.18 -0.65
C GLU A 127 -13.28 -16.55 -2.03
N ARG A 128 -14.61 -16.62 -2.15
CA ARG A 128 -15.29 -16.88 -3.43
C ARG A 128 -14.95 -15.82 -4.48
N LEU A 129 -15.04 -14.54 -4.12
CA LEU A 129 -14.75 -13.41 -5.01
C LEU A 129 -13.27 -13.37 -5.41
N GLN A 130 -12.36 -13.64 -4.48
CA GLN A 130 -10.92 -13.73 -4.78
C GLN A 130 -10.62 -14.86 -5.77
N LYS A 131 -11.26 -16.02 -5.60
CA LYS A 131 -11.11 -17.16 -6.51
C LYS A 131 -11.66 -16.87 -7.90
N GLU A 132 -12.83 -16.22 -7.97
CA GLU A 132 -13.43 -15.80 -9.22
C GLU A 132 -12.59 -14.75 -9.96
N GLY A 133 -12.09 -13.73 -9.24
CA GLY A 133 -11.20 -12.72 -9.79
C GLY A 133 -9.86 -13.30 -10.27
N SER A 134 -9.27 -14.22 -9.50
CA SER A 134 -8.04 -14.92 -9.88
C SER A 134 -8.23 -15.73 -11.18
N ARG A 135 -9.36 -16.45 -11.29
CA ARG A 135 -9.70 -17.20 -12.51
C ARG A 135 -9.82 -16.31 -13.74
N LEU A 136 -10.56 -15.19 -13.63
CA LEU A 136 -10.72 -14.24 -14.74
C LEU A 136 -9.37 -13.65 -15.19
N LEU A 137 -8.51 -13.26 -14.26
CA LEU A 137 -7.18 -12.76 -14.59
C LEU A 137 -6.32 -13.81 -15.31
N GLN A 138 -6.38 -15.07 -14.88
CA GLN A 138 -5.67 -16.16 -15.54
C GLN A 138 -6.19 -16.40 -16.96
N GLU A 139 -7.51 -16.40 -17.16
CA GLU A 139 -8.12 -16.54 -18.48
C GLU A 139 -7.71 -15.38 -19.41
N GLU A 140 -7.73 -14.14 -18.92
CA GLU A 140 -7.29 -12.97 -19.69
C GLU A 140 -5.79 -13.03 -20.01
N GLN A 141 -4.94 -13.42 -19.05
CA GLN A 141 -3.51 -13.63 -19.30
C GLN A 141 -3.25 -14.70 -20.36
N GLN A 142 -4.03 -15.79 -20.35
CA GLN A 142 -3.92 -16.83 -21.37
C GLN A 142 -4.31 -16.31 -22.75
N LYS A 143 -5.45 -15.61 -22.87
CA LYS A 143 -5.85 -14.99 -24.14
C LYS A 143 -4.82 -14.01 -24.66
N VAL A 144 -4.28 -13.15 -23.79
CA VAL A 144 -3.22 -12.20 -24.15
C VAL A 144 -1.98 -12.95 -24.64
N LYS A 145 -1.58 -14.03 -23.97
CA LYS A 145 -0.43 -14.85 -24.40
C LYS A 145 -0.68 -15.51 -25.75
N GLU A 146 -1.87 -16.05 -25.98
CA GLU A 146 -2.28 -16.62 -27.27
C GLU A 146 -2.33 -15.58 -28.37
N GLU A 147 -2.83 -14.38 -28.08
CA GLU A 147 -2.86 -13.24 -29.00
C GLU A 147 -1.44 -12.80 -29.37
N ILE A 148 -0.54 -12.68 -28.38
CA ILE A 148 0.88 -12.41 -28.60
C ILE A 148 1.51 -13.50 -29.45
N GLN A 149 1.25 -14.77 -29.16
CA GLN A 149 1.81 -15.89 -29.90
C GLN A 149 1.26 -15.98 -31.33
N ARG A 150 -0.03 -15.70 -31.53
CA ARG A 150 -0.67 -15.59 -32.84
C ARG A 150 -0.06 -14.44 -33.64
N LYS A 151 0.08 -13.26 -33.03
CA LYS A 151 0.71 -12.09 -33.67
C LYS A 151 2.19 -12.32 -33.94
N MET A 152 2.93 -12.97 -33.05
CA MET A 152 4.33 -13.41 -33.27
C MET A 152 4.43 -14.41 -34.41
N GLY A 153 3.50 -15.38 -34.51
CA GLY A 153 3.44 -16.34 -35.62
C GLY A 153 3.02 -15.70 -36.95
N ILE A 154 2.28 -14.59 -36.91
CA ILE A 154 1.97 -13.77 -38.11
C ILE A 154 3.16 -12.84 -38.45
N LEU A 155 3.89 -12.32 -37.46
CA LEU A 155 5.12 -11.53 -37.67
C LEU A 155 6.33 -12.39 -38.06
N SER A 156 6.23 -13.72 -38.03
CA SER A 156 7.21 -14.63 -38.61
C SER A 156 6.95 -14.87 -40.11
N GLU A 157 6.43 -13.87 -40.83
CA GLU A 157 6.67 -13.81 -42.27
C GLU A 157 8.17 -14.03 -42.49
N PRO A 158 8.58 -14.82 -43.50
CA PRO A 158 9.99 -15.02 -43.77
C PRO A 158 10.58 -13.64 -43.99
N VAL A 159 11.43 -13.20 -43.06
CA VAL A 159 12.37 -12.11 -43.33
C VAL A 159 13.06 -12.55 -44.62
N TRP A 160 12.76 -11.87 -45.72
CA TRP A 160 13.41 -12.14 -46.99
C TRP A 160 14.89 -11.94 -46.74
N ASP A 161 15.61 -13.04 -46.56
CA ASP A 161 17.05 -13.02 -46.40
C ASP A 161 17.65 -12.72 -47.77
N SER A 162 17.75 -11.43 -48.10
CA SER A 162 18.30 -10.98 -49.38
C SER A 162 19.74 -11.47 -49.59
N SER A 163 20.41 -11.90 -48.52
CA SER A 163 21.73 -12.50 -48.57
C SER A 163 21.77 -13.84 -49.30
N LEU A 164 20.62 -14.52 -49.48
CA LEU A 164 20.49 -15.73 -50.31
C LEU A 164 20.59 -15.45 -51.81
N ASN A 165 20.39 -14.20 -52.26
CA ASN A 165 20.46 -13.81 -53.67
C ASN A 165 21.85 -13.24 -54.04
N ARG A 166 22.86 -13.57 -53.23
CA ARG A 166 24.20 -13.01 -53.33
C ARG A 166 25.17 -13.98 -53.98
N ILE A 167 25.70 -13.60 -55.13
CA ILE A 167 26.66 -14.37 -55.92
C ILE A 167 28.05 -13.77 -55.82
N LYS A 168 29.09 -14.60 -55.96
CA LYS A 168 30.48 -14.16 -55.91
C LYS A 168 31.18 -14.38 -57.24
N ILE A 169 31.25 -13.34 -58.04
CA ILE A 169 31.94 -13.37 -59.31
C ILE A 169 33.47 -13.28 -59.15
N LYS A 170 34.18 -14.03 -59.99
CA LYS A 170 35.65 -14.04 -60.07
C LYS A 170 36.13 -13.99 -61.51
N TRP A 171 37.23 -13.28 -61.74
CA TRP A 171 37.92 -13.23 -63.03
C TRP A 171 39.42 -13.33 -62.86
N LYS A 172 40.06 -13.65 -63.98
CA LYS A 172 41.51 -13.63 -64.09
C LYS A 172 42.01 -12.19 -64.15
N VAL A 173 42.98 -11.88 -63.30
CA VAL A 173 43.73 -10.61 -63.30
C VAL A 173 45.21 -10.97 -63.29
N ASP A 174 45.97 -10.40 -64.22
CA ASP A 174 47.42 -10.61 -64.25
C ASP A 174 48.11 -9.79 -63.15
N LYS A 175 49.23 -10.30 -62.63
CA LYS A 175 49.90 -9.72 -61.45
C LYS A 175 50.39 -8.28 -61.63
N ASN A 176 50.61 -7.87 -62.88
CA ASN A 176 51.07 -6.51 -63.26
C ASN A 176 49.94 -5.62 -63.77
N ASP A 177 48.67 -6.03 -63.64
CA ASP A 177 47.52 -5.26 -64.09
C ASP A 177 46.99 -4.31 -62.99
N GLU A 178 47.14 -3.01 -63.24
CA GLU A 178 46.61 -1.96 -62.37
C GLU A 178 45.09 -1.79 -62.51
N GLY A 179 44.52 -2.16 -63.67
CA GLY A 179 43.12 -1.99 -64.04
C GLY A 179 42.19 -3.12 -63.59
N ASN A 180 42.64 -4.02 -62.70
CA ASN A 180 41.84 -5.10 -62.13
C ASN A 180 41.16 -5.98 -63.20
N GLY A 181 41.85 -6.34 -64.27
CA GLY A 181 41.32 -7.15 -65.37
C GLY A 181 40.38 -6.39 -66.31
N GLY A 182 40.35 -5.05 -66.23
CA GLY A 182 39.46 -4.19 -67.01
C GLY A 182 38.04 -4.07 -66.47
N TYR A 183 37.79 -4.56 -65.25
CA TYR A 183 36.47 -4.58 -64.64
C TYR A 183 36.37 -3.65 -63.44
N ASP A 184 35.52 -2.63 -63.61
CA ASP A 184 35.10 -1.72 -62.56
C ASP A 184 33.65 -1.99 -62.11
N GLU A 185 33.24 -1.30 -61.06
CA GLU A 185 31.90 -1.45 -60.50
C GLU A 185 30.80 -1.11 -61.53
N ALA A 186 31.01 -0.07 -62.34
CA ALA A 186 30.05 0.42 -63.31
C ALA A 186 29.82 -0.57 -64.47
N LEU A 187 30.90 -1.17 -64.96
CA LEU A 187 30.89 -2.14 -66.05
C LEU A 187 30.24 -3.46 -65.60
N LEU A 188 30.57 -3.94 -64.40
CA LEU A 188 29.93 -5.12 -63.81
C LEU A 188 28.44 -4.90 -63.57
N ARG A 189 28.05 -3.73 -63.04
CA ARG A 189 26.63 -3.36 -62.90
C ARG A 189 25.94 -3.34 -64.26
N ARG A 190 26.57 -2.80 -65.30
CA ARG A 190 26.00 -2.77 -66.66
C ARG A 190 25.76 -4.16 -67.23
N PHE A 191 26.70 -5.08 -67.06
CA PHE A 191 26.56 -6.45 -67.56
C PHE A 191 25.51 -7.24 -66.78
N LEU A 192 25.51 -7.12 -65.45
CA LEU A 192 24.67 -7.94 -64.59
C LEU A 192 23.24 -7.41 -64.46
N LYS A 193 23.00 -6.11 -64.71
CA LYS A 193 21.65 -5.52 -64.66
C LYS A 193 20.66 -6.16 -65.65
N LYS A 194 21.16 -6.79 -66.72
CA LYS A 194 20.29 -7.49 -67.69
C LYS A 194 19.59 -8.72 -67.10
N TYR A 195 20.13 -9.30 -66.03
CA TYR A 195 19.55 -10.46 -65.35
C TYR A 195 18.55 -10.05 -64.26
N GLY A 196 18.70 -8.84 -63.70
CA GLY A 196 17.77 -8.30 -62.71
C GLY A 196 18.31 -7.07 -62.01
N ASN A 197 17.52 -6.55 -61.07
CA ASN A 197 17.93 -5.39 -60.28
C ASN A 197 18.99 -5.79 -59.24
N ILE A 198 20.06 -5.01 -59.16
CA ILE A 198 21.18 -5.25 -58.27
C ILE A 198 21.00 -4.39 -57.03
N THR A 199 20.79 -5.02 -55.89
CA THR A 199 20.63 -4.37 -54.58
C THR A 199 21.97 -3.87 -54.06
N ALA A 200 23.02 -4.68 -54.16
CA ALA A 200 24.37 -4.32 -53.75
C ALA A 200 25.42 -4.92 -54.68
N LEU A 201 26.47 -4.17 -54.99
CA LEU A 201 27.66 -4.67 -55.68
C LEU A 201 28.89 -4.14 -54.96
N ILE A 202 29.75 -5.05 -54.53
CA ILE A 202 30.93 -4.73 -53.72
C ILE A 202 32.16 -5.36 -54.37
N MET A 203 33.11 -4.53 -54.79
CA MET A 203 34.42 -4.96 -55.26
C MET A 203 35.27 -5.41 -54.08
N SER A 204 36.05 -6.49 -54.22
CA SER A 204 36.91 -6.93 -53.12
C SER A 204 38.13 -5.99 -52.96
N PRO A 205 38.29 -5.31 -51.81
CA PRO A 205 39.43 -4.41 -51.60
C PRO A 205 40.73 -5.17 -51.34
N LYS A 206 40.63 -6.45 -50.94
CA LYS A 206 41.79 -7.29 -50.55
C LYS A 206 42.29 -8.20 -51.66
N LYS A 207 41.45 -8.51 -52.65
CA LYS A 207 41.77 -9.45 -53.74
C LYS A 207 41.27 -8.89 -55.07
N LYS A 208 42.18 -8.48 -55.93
CA LYS A 208 41.87 -8.16 -57.34
C LYS A 208 41.26 -9.39 -58.03
N GLY A 209 40.32 -9.18 -58.94
CA GLY A 209 39.66 -10.26 -59.67
C GLY A 209 38.43 -10.87 -58.99
N SER A 210 37.79 -10.19 -58.03
CA SER A 210 36.55 -10.69 -57.42
C SER A 210 35.62 -9.58 -56.93
N ALA A 211 34.32 -9.82 -57.07
CA ALA A 211 33.27 -8.97 -56.53
C ALA A 211 32.12 -9.81 -55.99
N LEU A 212 31.33 -9.20 -55.10
CA LEU A 212 30.14 -9.78 -54.50
C LEU A 212 28.94 -8.99 -55.00
N VAL A 213 27.94 -9.69 -55.56
CA VAL A 213 26.78 -9.07 -56.19
C VAL A 213 25.53 -9.65 -55.57
N GLU A 214 24.64 -8.79 -55.12
CA GLU A 214 23.37 -9.15 -54.51
C GLU A 214 22.23 -8.66 -55.40
N PHE A 215 21.39 -9.59 -55.85
CA PHE A 215 20.21 -9.28 -56.63
C PHE A 215 18.97 -9.14 -55.76
N SER A 216 18.00 -8.37 -56.25
CA SER A 216 16.72 -8.23 -55.58
C SER A 216 15.89 -9.51 -55.62
N THR A 217 16.10 -10.36 -56.61
CA THR A 217 15.34 -11.61 -56.83
C THR A 217 16.27 -12.81 -56.96
N LYS A 218 15.77 -13.99 -56.57
CA LYS A 218 16.53 -15.24 -56.61
C LYS A 218 16.79 -15.69 -58.05
N GLU A 219 15.79 -15.56 -58.91
CA GLU A 219 15.84 -15.92 -60.32
C GLU A 219 16.91 -15.13 -61.06
N ALA A 220 17.09 -13.84 -60.72
CA ALA A 220 18.14 -13.02 -61.30
C ALA A 220 19.54 -13.50 -60.92
N SER A 221 19.71 -13.93 -59.66
CA SER A 221 20.98 -14.48 -59.19
C SER A 221 21.32 -15.83 -59.86
N GLU A 222 20.33 -16.71 -60.04
CA GLU A 222 20.50 -18.00 -60.70
C GLU A 222 20.80 -17.84 -62.20
N MET A 223 20.05 -16.98 -62.90
CA MET A 223 20.30 -16.68 -64.32
C MET A 223 21.68 -16.05 -64.54
N ALA A 224 22.13 -15.17 -63.64
CA ALA A 224 23.46 -14.58 -63.73
C ALA A 224 24.56 -15.63 -63.59
N VAL A 225 24.38 -16.62 -62.69
CA VAL A 225 25.33 -17.74 -62.52
C VAL A 225 25.38 -18.63 -63.76
N GLU A 226 24.22 -18.94 -64.33
CA GLU A 226 24.11 -19.92 -65.42
C GLU A 226 24.54 -19.34 -66.79
N LEU A 227 24.24 -18.07 -67.03
CA LEU A 227 24.33 -17.48 -68.38
C LEU A 227 25.50 -16.51 -68.56
N GLU A 228 26.03 -15.91 -67.48
CA GLU A 228 27.08 -14.90 -67.62
C GLU A 228 28.46 -15.55 -67.72
N LYS A 229 29.08 -15.42 -68.89
CA LYS A 229 30.43 -15.97 -69.17
C LYS A 229 31.50 -14.89 -69.29
N GLY A 230 31.16 -13.62 -69.06
CA GLY A 230 32.08 -12.48 -69.16
C GLY A 230 32.35 -12.03 -70.59
N THR A 231 33.38 -11.19 -70.75
CA THR A 231 33.77 -10.68 -72.07
C THR A 231 34.75 -11.64 -72.78
N VAL A 232 34.85 -11.51 -74.10
CA VAL A 232 35.62 -12.40 -74.99
C VAL A 232 37.12 -12.49 -74.63
N ASN A 233 37.67 -11.46 -73.95
CA ASN A 233 39.06 -11.42 -73.51
C ASN A 233 39.28 -11.80 -72.03
N THR A 234 38.25 -11.70 -71.19
CA THR A 234 38.35 -12.00 -69.75
C THR A 234 37.04 -12.62 -69.27
N ALA A 235 36.92 -13.93 -69.42
CA ALA A 235 35.79 -14.68 -68.88
C ALA A 235 35.76 -14.60 -67.35
N PHE A 236 34.55 -14.47 -66.78
CA PHE A 236 34.34 -14.65 -65.35
C PHE A 236 33.80 -16.05 -65.08
N CYS A 237 34.07 -16.55 -63.89
CA CYS A 237 33.36 -17.66 -63.28
C CYS A 237 32.54 -17.11 -62.11
N VAL A 238 31.24 -17.42 -62.10
CA VAL A 238 30.29 -17.00 -61.07
C VAL A 238 30.22 -18.01 -59.95
#